data_AF-A0A162FYD6-F1
#
_entry.id   AF-A0A162FYD6-F1
#
_cell.length_a   1.000
_cell.length_b   1.000
_cell.length_c   1.000
_cell.angle_alpha   90.00
_cell.angle_beta   90.00
_cell.angle_gamma   90.00
#
_symmetry.space_group_name_H-M   'P 1'
#
loop_
_entity.id
_entity.type
_entity.pdbx_description
1 polymer ?
#
loop_
_entity_poly.entity_id
_entity_poly.type
_entity_poly.pdbx_seq_one_letter_code
_entity_poly.pdbx_strand_id
1 'polypeptide(L)'
;MKLTSLMLALFLLASCAEKGVQSDGSESVIKESPKSSFFMTKPQPTEPVELVFDKKYAGQQAVNYRKNDNLRISGSATLGPKALKQVSKVVKKDKAALYVFDLRQESHGLINDVPVTWQADRDWANADLNHDEAVRRERRLLGDLRVGEKIAGTEIKSIETEESMVRSAGHQYVRLTVTDHVRPVDSEVDRFIEAFRALPENSWVHFHCRAGKGRTTTFMVLYDMLINAKYVSFDEIIDRNTKLSNDYDVLTVGDPKDWKYPYQKERADFVRQFYQYAKENPRGEKQLWSEWVK
;
A
#
# COMPACT_ATOMS: atom_id res chain seq x y z
N MET A 1 56.78 34.55 6.99
CA MET A 1 58.10 34.63 7.67
C MET A 1 57.87 34.86 9.17
N LYS A 2 58.52 34.06 10.03
CA LYS A 2 58.38 33.90 11.50
C LYS A 2 57.19 33.03 11.96
N LEU A 3 57.36 31.72 12.21
CA LEU A 3 58.00 30.97 13.31
C LEU A 3 57.28 31.04 14.68
N THR A 4 56.66 29.90 15.03
CA THR A 4 56.72 29.14 16.31
C THR A 4 56.36 29.82 17.64
N SER A 5 55.38 29.25 18.36
CA SER A 5 55.70 28.55 19.63
C SER A 5 54.57 27.59 20.02
N LEU A 6 54.96 26.32 20.16
CA LEU A 6 54.25 25.22 20.80
C LEU A 6 54.39 25.40 22.32
N MET A 7 53.33 25.20 23.11
CA MET A 7 53.52 24.81 24.51
C MET A 7 52.47 23.78 24.94
N LEU A 8 53.02 22.64 25.33
CA LEU A 8 52.44 21.39 25.78
C LEU A 8 52.17 21.52 27.29
N ALA A 9 50.99 21.12 27.77
CA ALA A 9 50.75 20.87 29.19
C ALA A 9 50.20 19.45 29.36
N LEU A 10 50.96 18.64 30.09
CA LEU A 10 50.74 17.23 30.38
C LEU A 10 50.16 17.06 31.80
N PHE A 11 49.17 16.16 31.90
CA PHE A 11 48.72 15.31 33.03
C PHE A 11 48.35 15.90 34.40
N LEU A 12 47.20 15.45 34.92
CA LEU A 12 47.16 14.45 35.99
C LEU A 12 45.78 13.77 36.08
N LEU A 13 45.83 12.44 36.20
CA LEU A 13 44.72 11.52 36.43
C LEU A 13 44.21 11.62 37.88
N ALA A 14 42.90 11.54 38.06
CA ALA A 14 42.29 11.08 39.31
C ALA A 14 41.12 10.14 38.96
N SER A 15 41.30 8.87 39.31
CA SER A 15 40.27 7.83 39.31
C SER A 15 39.61 7.80 40.69
N CYS A 16 38.27 7.72 40.74
CA CYS A 16 37.53 6.95 41.74
C CYS A 16 36.03 6.80 41.35
N ALA A 17 35.68 5.56 41.02
CA ALA A 17 34.44 4.80 41.29
C ALA A 17 33.03 5.37 41.05
N GLU A 18 32.25 4.56 40.33
CA GLU A 18 30.84 4.68 39.94
C GLU A 18 29.82 4.54 41.10
N LYS A 19 28.62 5.08 40.86
CA LYS A 19 27.35 4.37 41.11
C LYS A 19 26.26 4.89 40.16
N GLY A 20 25.71 3.98 39.36
CA GLY A 20 24.70 4.26 38.35
C GLY A 20 23.26 4.27 38.87
N VAL A 21 22.37 4.80 38.03
CA VAL A 21 20.95 4.43 37.97
C VAL A 21 20.54 4.41 36.50
N GLN A 22 19.97 3.28 36.09
CA GLN A 22 19.47 2.96 34.75
C GLN A 22 18.36 3.92 34.30
N SER A 23 18.43 4.37 33.05
CA SER A 23 17.23 4.67 32.27
C SER A 23 17.08 3.57 31.22
N ASP A 24 16.11 2.69 31.40
CA ASP A 24 15.67 1.72 30.39
C ASP A 24 15.07 2.46 29.19
N GLY A 25 15.93 2.87 28.27
CA GLY A 25 15.56 3.18 26.90
C GLY A 25 15.68 1.89 26.09
N SER A 26 14.56 1.20 25.87
CA SER A 26 14.51 0.12 24.89
C SER A 26 14.55 0.72 23.49
N GLU A 27 15.73 1.09 23.02
CA GLU A 27 15.96 1.23 21.59
C GLU A 27 15.81 -0.17 20.98
N SER A 28 14.74 -0.36 20.22
CA SER A 28 14.49 -1.51 19.38
C SER A 28 15.56 -1.54 18.27
N VAL A 29 16.73 -2.10 18.58
CA VAL A 29 17.75 -2.41 17.57
C VAL A 29 17.10 -3.36 16.56
N ILE A 30 16.68 -2.81 15.42
CA ILE A 30 16.27 -3.60 14.25
C ILE A 30 17.52 -4.39 13.86
N LYS A 31 17.62 -5.65 14.31
CA LYS A 31 18.63 -6.57 13.79
C LYS A 31 18.48 -6.58 12.28
N GLU A 32 19.57 -6.25 11.58
CA GLU A 32 19.67 -6.44 10.13
C GLU A 32 19.25 -7.88 9.83
N SER A 33 18.04 -8.02 9.30
CA SER A 33 17.60 -9.29 8.75
C SER A 33 18.45 -9.50 7.50
N PRO A 34 19.05 -10.68 7.30
CA PRO A 34 19.78 -10.95 6.06
C PRO A 34 18.86 -10.60 4.89
N LYS A 35 19.41 -9.92 3.87
CA LYS A 35 18.68 -9.63 2.62
C LYS A 35 18.08 -10.96 2.14
N SER A 36 16.79 -11.12 2.40
CA SER A 36 16.15 -12.42 2.28
C SER A 36 15.98 -12.70 0.79
N SER A 37 16.40 -13.89 0.37
CA SER A 37 16.15 -14.42 -0.97
C SER A 37 14.70 -14.20 -1.40
N PHE A 38 14.49 -14.06 -2.71
CA PHE A 38 13.26 -13.97 -3.53
C PHE A 38 12.04 -14.84 -3.15
N PHE A 39 12.10 -15.62 -2.07
CA PHE A 39 11.03 -16.48 -1.62
C PHE A 39 9.84 -15.66 -1.10
N MET A 40 8.76 -15.70 -1.87
CA MET A 40 7.44 -15.23 -1.49
C MET A 40 6.47 -16.37 -1.63
N THR A 41 5.66 -16.63 -0.61
CA THR A 41 4.60 -17.62 -0.72
C THR A 41 3.50 -17.06 -1.62
N LYS A 42 3.35 -17.62 -2.82
CA LYS A 42 2.20 -17.35 -3.70
C LYS A 42 1.10 -18.37 -3.42
N PRO A 43 -0.10 -17.93 -3.02
CA PRO A 43 -1.22 -18.85 -2.86
C PRO A 43 -1.66 -19.42 -4.21
N GLN A 44 -2.27 -20.61 -4.18
CA GLN A 44 -2.99 -21.14 -5.32
C GLN A 44 -4.31 -20.37 -5.51
N PRO A 45 -4.80 -20.22 -6.76
CA PRO A 45 -6.08 -19.59 -6.99
C PRO A 45 -7.21 -20.43 -6.40
N THR A 46 -8.27 -19.77 -5.95
CA THR A 46 -9.43 -20.40 -5.32
C THR A 46 -10.64 -20.40 -6.24
N GLU A 47 -11.51 -21.39 -6.05
CA GLU A 47 -12.73 -21.63 -6.84
C GLU A 47 -13.88 -22.07 -5.89
N PRO A 48 -15.16 -21.90 -6.27
CA PRO A 48 -15.63 -21.27 -7.51
C PRO A 48 -15.46 -19.75 -7.49
N VAL A 49 -15.23 -19.16 -8.67
CA VAL A 49 -15.32 -17.71 -8.89
C VAL A 49 -16.76 -17.29 -9.19
N GLU A 50 -17.31 -16.40 -8.37
CA GLU A 50 -18.67 -15.88 -8.50
C GLU A 50 -18.69 -14.36 -8.68
N LEU A 51 -19.59 -13.86 -9.52
CA LEU A 51 -19.80 -12.41 -9.66
C LEU A 51 -20.64 -11.88 -8.49
N VAL A 52 -20.02 -11.09 -7.62
CA VAL A 52 -20.62 -10.53 -6.41
C VAL A 52 -20.85 -9.03 -6.56
N PHE A 53 -22.08 -8.57 -6.28
CA PHE A 53 -22.40 -7.14 -6.19
C PHE A 53 -22.03 -6.61 -4.81
N ASP A 54 -21.02 -5.74 -4.74
CA ASP A 54 -20.54 -5.14 -3.50
C ASP A 54 -21.42 -3.94 -3.07
N LYS A 55 -22.70 -4.22 -2.80
CA LYS A 55 -23.72 -3.19 -2.46
C LYS A 55 -23.31 -2.29 -1.29
N LYS A 56 -22.52 -2.81 -0.33
CA LYS A 56 -21.95 -2.03 0.79
C LYS A 56 -21.04 -0.88 0.34
N TYR A 57 -20.46 -0.97 -0.86
CA TYR A 57 -19.56 0.05 -1.44
C TYR A 57 -20.25 0.96 -2.47
N ALA A 58 -21.54 0.77 -2.73
CA ALA A 58 -22.34 1.63 -3.62
C ALA A 58 -22.90 2.90 -2.93
N GLY A 59 -22.54 3.12 -1.67
CA GLY A 59 -22.99 4.25 -0.84
C GLY A 59 -22.39 5.60 -1.25
N GLN A 60 -22.86 6.67 -0.60
CA GLN A 60 -22.33 8.03 -0.82
C GLN A 60 -20.95 8.27 -0.21
N GLN A 61 -20.61 7.53 0.84
CA GLN A 61 -19.35 7.67 1.57
C GLN A 61 -18.47 6.46 1.29
N ALA A 62 -17.17 6.71 1.06
CA ALA A 62 -16.21 5.64 0.94
C ALA A 62 -16.04 4.93 2.29
N VAL A 63 -16.20 3.61 2.31
CA VAL A 63 -16.08 2.80 3.54
C VAL A 63 -14.61 2.75 3.98
N ASN A 64 -14.34 2.82 5.29
CA ASN A 64 -12.99 2.87 5.85
C ASN A 64 -12.12 4.02 5.29
N TYR A 65 -12.76 5.14 4.92
CA TYR A 65 -12.06 6.33 4.46
C TYR A 65 -11.26 7.00 5.56
N ARG A 66 -9.99 7.31 5.29
CA ARG A 66 -9.11 8.12 6.14
C ARG A 66 -8.11 8.89 5.28
N LYS A 67 -7.53 9.97 5.83
CA LYS A 67 -6.57 10.81 5.11
C LYS A 67 -5.47 11.37 6.00
N ASN A 68 -4.31 11.62 5.41
CA ASN A 68 -3.21 12.39 5.98
C ASN A 68 -2.96 13.61 5.07
N ASP A 69 -3.36 14.78 5.55
CA ASP A 69 -3.26 16.03 4.77
C ASP A 69 -1.79 16.44 4.52
N ASN A 70 -0.88 16.17 5.46
CA ASN A 70 0.54 16.50 5.33
C ASN A 70 1.23 15.68 4.25
N LEU A 71 0.86 14.39 4.14
CA LEU A 71 1.35 13.51 3.07
C LEU A 71 0.56 13.62 1.77
N ARG A 72 -0.59 14.32 1.80
CA ARG A 72 -1.56 14.40 0.69
C ARG A 72 -2.00 13.02 0.22
N ILE A 73 -2.27 12.13 1.16
CA ILE A 73 -2.78 10.79 0.88
C ILE A 73 -4.11 10.52 1.56
N SER A 74 -4.92 9.67 0.96
CA SER A 74 -6.06 9.03 1.60
C SER A 74 -6.14 7.56 1.23
N GLY A 75 -6.99 6.83 1.94
CA GLY A 75 -7.38 5.52 1.47
C GLY A 75 -8.76 5.10 1.93
N SER A 76 -9.36 4.13 1.25
CA SER A 76 -10.66 3.53 1.60
C SER A 76 -10.81 2.12 1.04
N ALA A 77 -11.98 1.52 1.25
CA ALA A 77 -12.48 0.41 0.46
C ALA A 77 -12.74 0.83 -1.00
N THR A 78 -13.12 -0.15 -1.85
CA THR A 78 -13.52 0.07 -3.25
C THR A 78 -14.52 1.22 -3.39
N LEU A 79 -14.38 1.97 -4.48
CA LEU A 79 -15.17 3.15 -4.75
C LEU A 79 -16.29 2.87 -5.75
N GLY A 80 -17.52 3.24 -5.40
CA GLY A 80 -18.55 3.55 -6.39
C GLY A 80 -18.48 5.01 -6.86
N PRO A 81 -19.24 5.42 -7.89
CA PRO A 81 -19.17 6.78 -8.44
C PRO A 81 -19.53 7.88 -7.44
N LYS A 82 -20.44 7.58 -6.50
CA LYS A 82 -20.83 8.52 -5.43
C LYS A 82 -19.72 8.68 -4.40
N ALA A 83 -19.06 7.59 -4.02
CA ALA A 83 -17.93 7.61 -3.09
C ALA A 83 -16.71 8.34 -3.71
N LEU A 84 -16.44 8.14 -5.01
CA LEU A 84 -15.38 8.90 -5.70
C LEU A 84 -15.60 10.42 -5.60
N LYS A 85 -16.84 10.89 -5.77
CA LYS A 85 -17.19 12.32 -5.58
C LYS A 85 -16.89 12.83 -4.16
N GLN A 86 -16.99 11.96 -3.14
CA GLN A 86 -16.64 12.32 -1.77
C GLN A 86 -15.12 12.37 -1.58
N VAL A 87 -14.39 11.38 -2.10
CA VAL A 87 -12.93 11.30 -2.01
C VAL A 87 -12.26 12.47 -2.74
N SER A 88 -12.77 12.87 -3.91
CA SER A 88 -12.15 13.91 -4.74
C SER A 88 -12.33 15.34 -4.24
N LYS A 89 -13.08 15.56 -3.14
CA LYS A 89 -13.27 16.90 -2.54
C LYS A 89 -11.96 17.58 -2.14
N VAL A 90 -10.94 16.80 -1.78
CA VAL A 90 -9.60 17.29 -1.42
C VAL A 90 -8.87 17.96 -2.58
N VAL A 91 -9.22 17.61 -3.83
CA VAL A 91 -8.68 18.20 -5.05
C VAL A 91 -9.72 18.94 -5.89
N LYS A 92 -10.83 19.41 -5.29
CA LYS A 92 -11.97 19.99 -6.04
C LYS A 92 -11.60 21.13 -7.01
N LYS A 93 -10.49 21.82 -6.77
CA LYS A 93 -9.99 22.93 -7.61
C LYS A 93 -9.11 22.47 -8.78
N ASP A 94 -8.54 21.27 -8.69
CA ASP A 94 -7.69 20.67 -9.71
C ASP A 94 -7.93 19.15 -9.72
N LYS A 95 -8.91 18.72 -10.51
CA LYS A 95 -9.31 17.31 -10.55
C LYS A 95 -8.17 16.40 -11.00
N ALA A 96 -7.28 16.88 -11.86
CA ALA A 96 -6.17 16.11 -12.40
C ALA A 96 -5.11 15.77 -11.34
N ALA A 97 -5.11 16.49 -10.20
CA ALA A 97 -4.18 16.22 -9.11
C ALA A 97 -4.51 14.95 -8.30
N LEU A 98 -5.70 14.34 -8.46
CA LEU A 98 -6.02 13.07 -7.78
C LEU A 98 -5.55 11.87 -8.59
N TYR A 99 -4.72 11.03 -7.96
CA TYR A 99 -4.30 9.74 -8.46
C TYR A 99 -4.92 8.65 -7.60
N VAL A 100 -5.83 7.87 -8.19
CA VAL A 100 -6.44 6.70 -7.56
C VAL A 100 -5.55 5.48 -7.84
N PHE A 101 -4.95 4.95 -6.78
CA PHE A 101 -4.19 3.70 -6.79
C PHE A 101 -5.10 2.56 -6.36
N ASP A 102 -5.54 1.80 -7.34
CA ASP A 102 -6.28 0.56 -7.15
C ASP A 102 -5.29 -0.58 -6.94
N LEU A 103 -5.37 -1.25 -5.79
CA LEU A 103 -4.43 -2.27 -5.34
C LEU A 103 -4.94 -3.70 -5.57
N ARG A 104 -6.02 -3.89 -6.33
CA ARG A 104 -6.74 -5.17 -6.41
C ARG A 104 -6.20 -6.07 -7.51
N GLN A 105 -5.73 -7.27 -7.17
CA GLN A 105 -5.43 -8.30 -8.18
C GLN A 105 -6.70 -8.99 -8.69
N GLU A 106 -7.69 -9.16 -7.82
CA GLU A 106 -8.97 -9.74 -8.17
C GLU A 106 -9.72 -8.85 -9.18
N SER A 107 -10.36 -9.49 -10.16
CA SER A 107 -11.09 -8.79 -11.20
C SER A 107 -12.33 -8.11 -10.65
N HIS A 108 -12.55 -6.87 -11.05
CA HIS A 108 -13.68 -6.07 -10.60
C HIS A 108 -14.08 -5.02 -11.64
N GLY A 109 -15.19 -4.34 -11.38
CA GLY A 109 -15.68 -3.24 -12.21
C GLY A 109 -16.98 -2.69 -11.64
N LEU A 110 -17.79 -2.08 -12.50
CA LEU A 110 -19.10 -1.57 -12.14
C LEU A 110 -20.18 -2.13 -13.05
N ILE A 111 -21.31 -2.52 -12.45
CA ILE A 111 -22.56 -2.84 -13.14
C ILE A 111 -23.64 -1.92 -12.56
N ASN A 112 -24.29 -1.12 -13.41
CA ASN A 112 -25.32 -0.16 -12.96
C ASN A 112 -24.83 0.77 -11.84
N ASP A 113 -23.60 1.29 -11.95
CA ASP A 113 -22.91 2.11 -10.93
C ASP A 113 -22.64 1.40 -9.59
N VAL A 114 -22.90 0.09 -9.50
CA VAL A 114 -22.60 -0.73 -8.32
C VAL A 114 -21.27 -1.43 -8.53
N PRO A 115 -20.29 -1.28 -7.62
CA PRO A 115 -19.06 -2.05 -7.67
C PRO A 115 -19.35 -3.55 -7.63
N VAL A 116 -18.68 -4.32 -8.48
CA VAL A 116 -18.77 -5.78 -8.53
C VAL A 116 -17.39 -6.41 -8.46
N THR A 117 -17.32 -7.64 -7.97
CA THR A 117 -16.08 -8.42 -7.85
C THR A 117 -16.32 -9.84 -8.35
N TRP A 118 -15.42 -10.37 -9.17
CA TRP A 118 -15.34 -11.81 -9.42
C TRP A 118 -14.59 -12.44 -8.25
N GLN A 119 -15.36 -12.85 -7.25
CA GLN A 119 -14.90 -13.28 -5.95
C GLN A 119 -14.76 -14.80 -5.90
N ALA A 120 -13.66 -15.27 -5.32
CA ALA A 120 -13.52 -16.63 -4.79
C ALA A 120 -13.10 -16.55 -3.30
N ASP A 121 -12.90 -17.70 -2.65
CA ASP A 121 -12.42 -17.72 -1.26
C ASP A 121 -11.18 -16.84 -1.10
N ARG A 122 -11.17 -15.98 -0.07
CA ARG A 122 -10.08 -15.01 0.25
C ARG A 122 -9.75 -13.98 -0.85
N ASP A 123 -10.63 -13.80 -1.83
CA ASP A 123 -10.35 -12.97 -3.03
C ASP A 123 -9.11 -13.46 -3.81
N TRP A 124 -8.86 -14.77 -3.82
CA TRP A 124 -7.72 -15.39 -4.50
C TRP A 124 -8.03 -15.92 -5.90
N ALA A 125 -9.10 -15.44 -6.55
CA ALA A 125 -9.50 -15.86 -7.90
C ALA A 125 -8.39 -15.72 -8.97
N ASN A 126 -7.47 -14.76 -8.79
CA ASN A 126 -6.40 -14.44 -9.72
C ASN A 126 -4.99 -14.61 -9.10
N ALA A 127 -4.85 -15.39 -8.02
CA ALA A 127 -3.60 -15.48 -7.25
C ALA A 127 -2.40 -16.02 -8.06
N ASP A 128 -2.66 -16.79 -9.11
CA ASP A 128 -1.67 -17.33 -10.06
C ASP A 128 -1.22 -16.31 -11.12
N LEU A 129 -1.99 -15.25 -11.35
CA LEU A 129 -1.78 -14.32 -12.46
C LEU A 129 -0.77 -13.22 -12.13
N ASN A 130 0.09 -12.88 -13.09
CA ASN A 130 0.87 -11.64 -13.03
C ASN A 130 0.00 -10.40 -13.35
N HIS A 131 0.61 -9.21 -13.29
CA HIS A 131 -0.10 -7.95 -13.50
C HIS A 131 -0.87 -7.90 -14.83
N ASP A 132 -0.19 -8.15 -15.94
CA ASP A 132 -0.80 -8.02 -17.26
C ASP A 132 -1.88 -9.09 -17.47
N GLU A 133 -1.69 -10.29 -16.91
CA GLU A 133 -2.67 -11.38 -16.95
C GLU A 133 -3.92 -11.05 -16.15
N ALA A 134 -3.79 -10.51 -14.93
CA ALA A 134 -4.91 -10.11 -14.08
C ALA A 134 -5.71 -8.96 -14.73
N VAL A 135 -5.03 -7.96 -15.29
CA VAL A 135 -5.67 -6.86 -16.03
C VAL A 135 -6.39 -7.37 -17.28
N ARG A 136 -5.77 -8.28 -18.06
CA ARG A 136 -6.42 -8.92 -19.21
C ARG A 136 -7.64 -9.75 -18.80
N ARG A 137 -7.55 -10.50 -17.71
CA ARG A 137 -8.66 -11.30 -17.17
C ARG A 137 -9.85 -10.43 -16.83
N GLU A 138 -9.63 -9.30 -16.14
CA GLU A 138 -10.69 -8.36 -15.79
C GLU A 138 -11.39 -7.79 -17.02
N ARG A 139 -10.62 -7.33 -18.02
CA ARG A 139 -11.19 -6.83 -19.28
C ARG A 139 -12.03 -7.88 -19.99
N ARG A 140 -11.58 -9.14 -20.01
CA ARG A 140 -12.33 -10.25 -20.60
C ARG A 140 -13.64 -10.47 -19.83
N LEU A 141 -13.57 -10.59 -18.50
CA LEU A 141 -14.74 -10.87 -17.67
C LEU A 141 -15.81 -9.76 -17.77
N LEU A 142 -15.40 -8.49 -17.83
CA LEU A 142 -16.32 -7.37 -18.10
C LEU A 142 -16.86 -7.39 -19.53
N GLY A 143 -16.04 -7.76 -20.51
CA GLY A 143 -16.43 -7.85 -21.93
C GLY A 143 -17.37 -9.03 -22.25
N ASP A 144 -17.37 -10.06 -21.41
CA ASP A 144 -18.28 -11.21 -21.53
C ASP A 144 -19.72 -10.85 -21.07
N LEU A 145 -19.90 -9.77 -20.30
CA LEU A 145 -21.22 -9.27 -19.85
C LEU A 145 -21.97 -8.54 -20.97
N ARG A 146 -23.31 -8.61 -20.94
CA ARG A 146 -24.16 -7.93 -21.93
C ARG A 146 -25.27 -7.10 -21.29
N VAL A 147 -25.48 -5.89 -21.83
CA VAL A 147 -26.66 -5.07 -21.48
C VAL A 147 -27.94 -5.83 -21.83
N GLY A 148 -28.91 -5.83 -20.92
CA GLY A 148 -30.15 -6.60 -20.99
C GLY A 148 -30.10 -7.99 -20.34
N GLU A 149 -28.90 -8.52 -20.06
CA GLU A 149 -28.75 -9.77 -19.31
C GLU A 149 -29.20 -9.61 -17.85
N LYS A 150 -29.76 -10.66 -17.26
CA LYS A 150 -30.10 -10.70 -15.83
C LYS A 150 -29.14 -11.60 -15.06
N ILE A 151 -28.36 -11.00 -14.17
CA ILE A 151 -27.46 -11.73 -13.27
C ILE A 151 -27.92 -11.49 -11.83
N ALA A 152 -28.12 -12.58 -11.07
CA ALA A 152 -28.58 -12.53 -9.68
C ALA A 152 -29.81 -11.62 -9.47
N GLY A 153 -30.75 -11.67 -10.42
CA GLY A 153 -31.98 -10.86 -10.41
C GLY A 153 -31.80 -9.39 -10.81
N THR A 154 -30.59 -8.95 -11.16
CA THR A 154 -30.31 -7.58 -11.63
C THR A 154 -30.15 -7.57 -13.14
N GLU A 155 -30.96 -6.76 -13.83
CA GLU A 155 -30.79 -6.51 -15.25
C GLU A 155 -29.64 -5.50 -15.48
N ILE A 156 -28.70 -5.87 -16.33
CA ILE A 156 -27.54 -5.03 -16.68
C ILE A 156 -27.98 -3.90 -17.61
N LYS A 157 -27.75 -2.66 -17.19
CA LYS A 157 -28.03 -1.43 -17.94
C LYS A 157 -26.76 -0.66 -18.30
N SER A 158 -25.71 -0.78 -17.49
CA SER A 158 -24.38 -0.26 -17.77
C SER A 158 -23.30 -1.21 -17.24
N ILE A 159 -22.17 -1.25 -17.93
CA ILE A 159 -20.96 -1.97 -17.56
C ILE A 159 -19.81 -0.97 -17.69
N GLU A 160 -18.98 -0.83 -16.67
CA GLU A 160 -17.87 0.12 -16.68
C GLU A 160 -16.65 -0.45 -15.93
N THR A 161 -15.45 -0.21 -16.45
CA THR A 161 -14.20 -0.42 -15.70
C THR A 161 -14.05 0.67 -14.64
N GLU A 162 -13.40 0.38 -13.52
CA GLU A 162 -13.10 1.43 -12.52
C GLU A 162 -12.22 2.55 -13.10
N GLU A 163 -11.27 2.20 -13.98
CA GLU A 163 -10.43 3.18 -14.69
C GLU A 163 -11.26 4.21 -15.47
N SER A 164 -12.23 3.76 -16.27
CA SER A 164 -13.17 4.63 -17.00
C SER A 164 -13.92 5.56 -16.05
N MET A 165 -14.44 5.03 -14.94
CA MET A 165 -15.21 5.79 -13.95
C MET A 165 -14.36 6.90 -13.31
N VAL A 166 -13.11 6.58 -12.96
CA VAL A 166 -12.15 7.53 -12.38
C VAL A 166 -11.72 8.59 -13.40
N ARG A 167 -11.34 8.18 -14.61
CA ARG A 167 -10.86 9.10 -15.67
C ARG A 167 -11.96 10.02 -16.17
N SER A 168 -13.18 9.50 -16.35
CA SER A 168 -14.34 10.30 -16.77
C SER A 168 -14.73 11.35 -15.73
N ALA A 169 -14.39 11.15 -14.45
CA ALA A 169 -14.54 12.16 -13.41
C ALA A 169 -13.47 13.27 -13.44
N GLY A 170 -12.41 13.11 -14.26
CA GLY A 170 -11.30 14.05 -14.43
C GLY A 170 -10.08 13.74 -13.57
N HIS A 171 -9.95 12.50 -13.06
CA HIS A 171 -8.86 12.07 -12.18
C HIS A 171 -7.92 11.09 -12.89
N GLN A 172 -6.76 10.82 -12.28
CA GLN A 172 -5.80 9.85 -12.76
C GLN A 172 -6.01 8.50 -12.08
N TYR A 173 -5.70 7.43 -12.79
CA TYR A 173 -5.86 6.06 -12.32
C TYR A 173 -4.55 5.28 -12.51
N VAL A 174 -4.16 4.53 -11.49
CA VAL A 174 -3.02 3.63 -11.46
C VAL A 174 -3.48 2.29 -10.91
N ARG A 175 -3.25 1.22 -11.66
CA ARG A 175 -3.53 -0.15 -11.19
C ARG A 175 -2.25 -0.80 -10.68
N LEU A 176 -2.36 -1.43 -9.51
CA LEU A 176 -1.42 -2.41 -8.98
C LEU A 176 -2.20 -3.69 -8.65
N THR A 177 -1.65 -4.85 -8.95
CA THR A 177 -2.34 -6.14 -8.80
C THR A 177 -1.77 -6.88 -7.60
N VAL A 178 -2.26 -6.54 -6.40
CA VAL A 178 -1.79 -7.12 -5.14
C VAL A 178 -2.84 -8.09 -4.59
N THR A 179 -2.45 -9.35 -4.41
CA THR A 179 -3.29 -10.42 -3.85
C THR A 179 -3.73 -10.04 -2.44
N ASP A 180 -4.99 -10.30 -2.08
CA ASP A 180 -5.42 -10.04 -0.70
C ASP A 180 -4.65 -10.92 0.29
N HIS A 181 -4.42 -10.39 1.48
CA HIS A 181 -3.63 -11.00 2.58
C HIS A 181 -2.12 -11.17 2.33
N VAL A 182 -1.63 -11.06 1.10
CA VAL A 182 -0.21 -11.25 0.74
C VAL A 182 0.48 -9.90 0.58
N ARG A 183 1.81 -9.86 0.75
CA ARG A 183 2.62 -8.70 0.38
C ARG A 183 2.66 -8.50 -1.15
N PRO A 184 2.90 -7.28 -1.66
CA PRO A 184 3.14 -7.09 -3.09
C PRO A 184 4.42 -7.81 -3.56
N VAL A 185 4.35 -8.44 -4.73
CA VAL A 185 5.52 -8.97 -5.45
C VAL A 185 6.49 -7.84 -5.80
N ASP A 186 7.79 -8.14 -5.88
CA ASP A 186 8.81 -7.10 -6.05
C ASP A 186 8.60 -6.25 -7.32
N SER A 187 8.13 -6.84 -8.42
CA SER A 187 7.79 -6.11 -9.65
C SER A 187 6.62 -5.13 -9.48
N GLU A 188 5.65 -5.43 -8.60
CA GLU A 188 4.56 -4.49 -8.29
C GLU A 188 5.01 -3.40 -7.31
N VAL A 189 6.02 -3.68 -6.48
CA VAL A 189 6.69 -2.65 -5.67
C VAL A 189 7.45 -1.68 -6.57
N ASP A 190 8.17 -2.19 -7.58
CA ASP A 190 8.84 -1.34 -8.57
C ASP A 190 7.84 -0.49 -9.35
N ARG A 191 6.75 -1.09 -9.87
CA ARG A 191 5.67 -0.36 -10.54
C ARG A 191 5.09 0.75 -9.67
N PHE A 192 4.94 0.50 -8.36
CA PHE A 192 4.53 1.52 -7.40
C PHE A 192 5.54 2.65 -7.26
N ILE A 193 6.84 2.34 -7.14
CA ILE A 193 7.91 3.34 -7.01
C ILE A 193 8.00 4.18 -8.29
N GLU A 194 7.92 3.57 -9.47
CA GLU A 194 7.91 4.27 -10.75
C GLU A 194 6.72 5.23 -10.85
N ALA A 195 5.52 4.76 -10.50
CA ALA A 195 4.33 5.61 -10.46
C ALA A 195 4.48 6.75 -9.45
N PHE A 196 5.05 6.48 -8.26
CA PHE A 196 5.35 7.49 -7.24
C PHE A 196 6.32 8.56 -7.76
N ARG A 197 7.41 8.16 -8.42
CA ARG A 197 8.42 9.07 -8.99
C ARG A 197 7.85 9.96 -10.08
N ALA A 198 6.88 9.45 -10.83
CA ALA A 198 6.21 10.17 -11.91
C ALA A 198 5.12 11.14 -11.43
N LEU A 199 4.76 11.14 -10.13
CA LEU A 199 3.73 12.04 -9.60
C LEU A 199 4.17 13.50 -9.72
N PRO A 200 3.34 14.37 -10.32
CA PRO A 200 3.54 15.81 -10.25
C PRO A 200 3.57 16.31 -8.81
N GLU A 201 4.28 17.42 -8.58
CA GLU A 201 4.19 18.13 -7.31
C GLU A 201 2.73 18.45 -6.96
N ASN A 202 2.40 18.43 -5.68
CA ASN A 202 1.05 18.67 -5.16
C ASN A 202 -0.03 17.64 -5.55
N SER A 203 0.34 16.49 -6.14
CA SER A 203 -0.58 15.38 -6.32
C SER A 203 -1.21 14.96 -4.98
N TRP A 204 -2.44 14.46 -5.04
CA TRP A 204 -3.11 13.76 -3.97
C TRP A 204 -3.24 12.29 -4.36
N VAL A 205 -2.77 11.39 -3.52
CA VAL A 205 -2.83 9.94 -3.79
C VAL A 205 -3.93 9.30 -2.96
N HIS A 206 -4.82 8.57 -3.61
CA HIS A 206 -5.85 7.79 -2.94
C HIS A 206 -5.64 6.29 -3.17
N PHE A 207 -5.36 5.55 -2.11
CA PHE A 207 -5.22 4.10 -2.17
C PHE A 207 -6.54 3.40 -1.87
N HIS A 208 -6.88 2.35 -2.59
CA HIS A 208 -7.93 1.43 -2.14
C HIS A 208 -7.61 -0.02 -2.48
N CYS A 209 -8.23 -0.90 -1.71
CA CYS A 209 -8.43 -2.30 -2.07
C CYS A 209 -9.89 -2.64 -1.77
N ARG A 210 -10.30 -3.91 -1.85
CA ARG A 210 -11.71 -4.26 -1.63
C ARG A 210 -12.26 -3.76 -0.30
N ALA A 211 -11.56 -4.04 0.80
CA ALA A 211 -12.00 -3.68 2.15
C ALA A 211 -11.40 -2.38 2.70
N GLY A 212 -10.32 -1.86 2.11
CA GLY A 212 -9.68 -0.62 2.54
C GLY A 212 -8.77 -0.73 3.76
N LYS A 213 -8.41 -1.95 4.17
CA LYS A 213 -7.53 -2.24 5.32
C LYS A 213 -6.17 -2.73 4.84
N GLY A 214 -5.90 -4.04 4.89
CA GLY A 214 -4.58 -4.67 4.64
C GLY A 214 -3.71 -4.05 3.55
N ARG A 215 -4.07 -4.27 2.29
CA ARG A 215 -3.33 -3.73 1.13
C ARG A 215 -3.25 -2.20 1.18
N THR A 216 -4.37 -1.52 1.41
CA THR A 216 -4.43 -0.05 1.46
C THR A 216 -3.51 0.55 2.52
N THR A 217 -3.57 0.07 3.77
CA THR A 217 -2.72 0.57 4.85
C THR A 217 -1.25 0.23 4.59
N THR A 218 -0.97 -0.95 4.00
CA THR A 218 0.41 -1.29 3.59
C THR A 218 0.95 -0.24 2.63
N PHE A 219 0.23 0.10 1.55
CA PHE A 219 0.71 1.09 0.58
C PHE A 219 0.74 2.53 1.11
N MET A 220 -0.14 2.89 2.05
CA MET A 220 -0.02 4.16 2.78
C MET A 220 1.29 4.22 3.58
N VAL A 221 1.67 3.14 4.25
CA VAL A 221 2.96 3.01 4.96
C VAL A 221 4.14 3.08 3.99
N LEU A 222 4.09 2.38 2.85
CA LEU A 222 5.17 2.41 1.85
C LEU A 222 5.36 3.82 1.27
N TYR A 223 4.25 4.50 0.92
CA TYR A 223 4.28 5.88 0.44
C TYR A 223 4.91 6.82 1.46
N ASP A 224 4.51 6.66 2.73
CA ASP A 224 5.05 7.44 3.83
C ASP A 224 6.57 7.22 4.01
N MET A 225 7.02 5.96 3.93
CA MET A 225 8.44 5.61 3.98
C MET A 225 9.24 6.24 2.84
N LEU A 226 8.75 6.22 1.60
CA LEU A 226 9.41 6.85 0.47
C LEU A 226 9.66 8.36 0.69
N ILE A 227 8.79 9.03 1.45
CA ILE A 227 8.93 10.46 1.75
C ILE A 227 9.79 10.68 3.01
N ASN A 228 9.60 9.88 4.05
CA ASN A 228 10.01 10.22 5.41
C ASN A 228 11.04 9.28 6.06
N ALA A 229 11.34 8.09 5.51
CA ALA A 229 12.21 7.12 6.17
C ALA A 229 13.64 7.63 6.43
N LYS A 230 14.08 8.67 5.70
CA LYS A 230 15.35 9.34 5.95
C LYS A 230 15.37 10.15 7.25
N TYR A 231 14.22 10.60 7.73
CA TYR A 231 14.10 11.59 8.80
C TYR A 231 13.26 11.12 10.00
N VAL A 232 12.36 10.17 9.78
CA VAL A 232 11.39 9.68 10.77
C VAL A 232 11.66 8.21 11.03
N SER A 233 11.56 7.80 12.29
CA SER A 233 11.84 6.41 12.68
C SER A 233 10.78 5.44 12.12
N PHE A 234 11.15 4.15 12.04
CA PHE A 234 10.24 3.08 11.62
C PHE A 234 8.99 3.03 12.50
N ASP A 235 9.18 3.03 13.83
CA ASP A 235 8.10 2.91 14.80
C ASP A 235 7.12 4.09 14.72
N GLU A 236 7.61 5.31 14.51
CA GLU A 236 6.75 6.49 14.33
C GLU A 236 5.92 6.44 13.03
N ILE A 237 6.49 5.95 11.93
CA ILE A 237 5.76 5.77 10.66
C ILE A 237 4.67 4.70 10.83
N ILE A 238 4.98 3.58 11.50
CA ILE A 238 4.01 2.51 11.73
C ILE A 238 2.90 2.99 12.65
N ASP A 239 3.24 3.57 13.81
CA ASP A 239 2.28 4.04 14.80
C ASP A 239 1.26 5.03 14.22
N ARG A 240 1.72 6.05 13.47
CA ARG A 240 0.81 7.04 12.90
C ARG A 240 -0.11 6.47 11.83
N ASN A 241 0.36 5.50 11.03
CA ASN A 241 -0.48 4.87 10.01
C ASN A 241 -1.47 3.86 10.61
N THR A 242 -1.08 3.16 11.68
CA THR A 242 -1.95 2.27 12.46
C THR A 242 -3.09 3.07 13.10
N LYS A 243 -2.76 4.15 13.83
CA LYS A 243 -3.76 5.07 14.42
C LYS A 243 -4.70 5.65 13.37
N LEU A 244 -4.16 6.09 12.24
CA LEU A 244 -4.95 6.63 11.14
C LEU A 244 -5.89 5.57 10.51
N SER A 245 -5.52 4.29 10.57
CA SER A 245 -6.25 3.17 9.96
C SER A 245 -7.15 2.41 10.95
N ASN A 246 -7.59 3.06 12.04
CA ASN A 246 -8.42 2.47 13.09
C ASN A 246 -7.79 1.19 13.67
N ASP A 247 -6.55 1.34 14.10
CA ASP A 247 -5.71 0.33 14.76
C ASP A 247 -5.44 -0.93 13.92
N TYR A 248 -5.53 -0.81 12.58
CA TYR A 248 -4.99 -1.84 11.71
C TYR A 248 -3.47 -1.71 11.63
N ASP A 249 -2.77 -2.59 12.34
CA ASP A 249 -1.31 -2.68 12.30
C ASP A 249 -0.85 -3.65 11.21
N VAL A 250 -0.03 -3.12 10.29
CA VAL A 250 0.56 -3.89 9.20
C VAL A 250 1.60 -4.90 9.69
N LEU A 251 2.12 -4.78 10.91
CA LEU A 251 3.12 -5.70 11.43
C LEU A 251 2.52 -6.84 12.26
N THR A 252 1.21 -6.84 12.50
CA THR A 252 0.57 -7.87 13.33
C THR A 252 0.69 -9.25 12.70
N VAL A 253 1.36 -10.16 13.43
CA VAL A 253 1.46 -11.59 13.11
C VAL A 253 0.66 -12.37 14.15
N GLY A 254 -0.33 -13.14 13.67
CA GLY A 254 -1.24 -13.89 14.53
C GLY A 254 -0.69 -15.24 15.01
N ASP A 255 -1.60 -16.14 15.40
CA ASP A 255 -1.28 -17.50 15.81
C ASP A 255 -0.58 -18.27 14.66
N PRO A 256 0.58 -18.94 14.90
CA PRO A 256 1.23 -19.84 13.95
C PRO A 256 0.35 -20.91 13.31
N LYS A 257 -0.78 -21.25 13.93
CA LYS A 257 -1.76 -22.21 13.40
C LYS A 257 -2.80 -21.58 12.45
N ASP A 258 -2.94 -20.26 12.43
CA ASP A 258 -3.85 -19.56 11.49
C ASP A 258 -3.23 -19.60 10.08
N TRP A 259 -4.05 -19.88 9.07
CA TRP A 259 -3.64 -19.87 7.67
C TRP A 259 -3.05 -18.53 7.22
N LYS A 260 -3.40 -17.41 7.89
CA LYS A 260 -2.84 -16.08 7.62
C LYS A 260 -1.40 -15.92 8.11
N TYR A 261 -0.95 -16.72 9.07
CA TYR A 261 0.35 -16.57 9.72
C TYR A 261 1.53 -16.39 8.75
N PRO A 262 1.77 -17.29 7.76
CA PRO A 262 2.91 -17.15 6.86
C PRO A 262 2.86 -15.82 6.09
N TYR A 263 1.67 -15.44 5.59
CA TYR A 263 1.50 -14.21 4.83
C TYR A 263 1.66 -12.95 5.68
N GLN A 264 1.18 -12.97 6.93
CA GLN A 264 1.37 -11.86 7.87
C GLN A 264 2.85 -11.68 8.24
N LYS A 265 3.56 -12.79 8.45
CA LYS A 265 5.00 -12.77 8.72
C LYS A 265 5.77 -12.22 7.52
N GLU A 266 5.51 -12.71 6.31
CA GLU A 266 6.14 -12.19 5.08
C GLU A 266 5.87 -10.70 4.86
N ARG A 267 4.65 -10.24 5.14
CA ARG A 267 4.27 -8.83 5.00
C ARG A 267 4.98 -7.95 6.04
N ALA A 268 5.08 -8.40 7.29
CA ALA A 268 5.83 -7.69 8.32
C ALA A 268 7.33 -7.62 7.98
N ASP A 269 7.92 -8.73 7.53
CA ASP A 269 9.33 -8.80 7.13
C ASP A 269 9.61 -7.92 5.90
N PHE A 270 8.68 -7.86 4.95
CA PHE A 270 8.76 -6.94 3.81
C PHE A 270 8.69 -5.47 4.23
N VAL A 271 7.73 -5.07 5.06
CA VAL A 271 7.59 -3.66 5.48
C VAL A 271 8.84 -3.18 6.22
N ARG A 272 9.46 -4.02 7.04
CA ARG A 272 10.75 -3.71 7.69
C ARG A 272 11.88 -3.51 6.69
N GLN A 273 12.00 -4.39 5.69
CA GLN A 273 13.03 -4.27 4.65
C GLN A 273 12.79 -3.05 3.76
N PHE A 274 11.53 -2.77 3.42
CA PHE A 274 11.17 -1.61 2.60
C PHE A 274 11.52 -0.29 3.30
N TYR A 275 11.41 -0.21 4.62
CA TYR A 275 11.89 0.95 5.38
C TYR A 275 13.39 1.18 5.19
N GLN A 276 14.22 0.12 5.27
CA GLN A 276 15.67 0.24 5.04
C GLN A 276 15.96 0.69 3.62
N TYR A 277 15.31 0.07 2.63
CA TYR A 277 15.38 0.49 1.24
C TYR A 277 15.04 1.99 1.07
N ALA A 278 13.91 2.45 1.60
CA ALA A 278 13.46 3.83 1.45
C ALA A 278 14.35 4.83 2.21
N LYS A 279 15.00 4.41 3.31
CA LYS A 279 15.97 5.22 4.05
C LYS A 279 17.27 5.41 3.26
N GLU A 280 17.76 4.36 2.61
CA GLU A 280 18.96 4.39 1.76
C GLU A 280 18.71 5.06 0.39
N ASN A 281 17.47 4.93 -0.10
CA ASN A 281 16.98 5.41 -1.39
C ASN A 281 15.73 6.29 -1.21
N PRO A 282 15.87 7.49 -0.60
CA PRO A 282 14.75 8.41 -0.42
C PRO A 282 14.04 8.65 -1.76
N ARG A 283 12.71 8.66 -1.72
CA ARG A 283 11.83 8.80 -2.90
C ARG A 283 12.04 7.74 -4.00
N GLY A 284 12.81 6.67 -3.72
CA GLY A 284 13.18 5.65 -4.69
C GLY A 284 14.07 6.18 -5.83
N GLU A 285 14.84 7.25 -5.60
CA GLU A 285 15.54 7.98 -6.68
C GLU A 285 16.77 7.24 -7.24
N LYS A 286 17.55 6.57 -6.38
CA LYS A 286 18.85 5.98 -6.75
C LYS A 286 18.72 4.65 -7.51
N GLN A 287 17.88 3.75 -7.00
CA GLN A 287 17.65 2.42 -7.55
C GLN A 287 16.26 1.93 -7.16
N LEU A 288 15.72 0.99 -7.93
CA LEU A 288 14.42 0.38 -7.64
C LEU A 288 14.51 -0.69 -6.53
N TRP A 289 13.35 -1.13 -6.06
CA TRP A 289 13.27 -2.10 -4.96
C TRP A 289 13.86 -3.46 -5.37
N SER A 290 13.49 -3.98 -6.55
CA SER A 290 13.99 -5.28 -7.02
C SER A 290 15.50 -5.29 -7.28
N GLU A 291 16.10 -4.12 -7.51
CA GLU A 291 17.55 -3.95 -7.62
C GLU A 291 18.21 -3.96 -6.24
N TRP A 292 17.56 -3.37 -5.23
CA TRP A 292 18.09 -3.28 -3.87
C TRP A 292 18.08 -4.59 -3.08
N VAL A 293 17.06 -5.43 -3.31
CA VAL A 293 16.92 -6.73 -2.65
C VAL A 293 17.86 -7.81 -3.20
N LYS A 294 18.44 -7.60 -4.38
CA LYS A 294 19.51 -8.45 -4.94
C LYS A 294 20.83 -8.23 -4.20
#